data_AF-A0A812UXE4-F1
#
_entry.id   AF-A0A812UXE4-F1
#
_cell.length_a   1.000
_cell.length_b   1.000
_cell.length_c   1.000
_cell.angle_alpha   90.00
_cell.angle_beta   90.00
_cell.angle_gamma   90.00
#
_symmetry.space_group_name_H-M   'P 1'
#
loop_
_entity.id
_entity.type
_entity.pdbx_description
1 polymer ?
#
loop_
_entity_poly.entity_id
_entity_poly.type
_entity_poly.pdbx_seq_one_letter_code
_entity_poly.pdbx_strand_id
1 'polypeptide(L)'
;MEAADIDWATCRVFEKLDGSLTILYWLHGSWQVASSGKPDASSMVAYNDPGGRLPMRELFWQTWEERGYRLPTPPGDDRSHYRCYMFELTSPRHPIVVQYSDAALTLIGCRNMHTLQEEDPAPIAAALAGGYNKKWMCGRSAVKREQVPSLLILSAGQHRLCMGRKTKAL
;
A
#
# COMPACT_ATOMS: atom_id res chain seq x y z
N MET A 1 11.82 17.23 -22.07
CA MET A 1 11.71 17.33 -20.60
C MET A 1 12.27 16.02 -20.07
N GLU A 2 13.44 16.07 -19.45
CA GLU A 2 14.04 14.89 -18.83
C GLU A 2 13.48 14.72 -17.41
N ALA A 3 13.40 13.48 -16.94
CA ALA A 3 13.03 13.22 -15.56
C ALA A 3 14.12 13.74 -14.64
N ALA A 4 13.73 14.27 -13.47
CA ALA A 4 14.71 14.61 -12.45
C ALA A 4 15.43 13.35 -11.97
N ASP A 5 16.73 13.46 -11.70
CA ASP A 5 17.49 12.38 -11.09
C ASP A 5 16.94 12.04 -9.70
N ILE A 6 16.88 10.74 -9.40
CA ILE A 6 16.45 10.27 -8.10
C ILE A 6 17.59 10.43 -7.10
N ASP A 7 17.37 11.21 -6.04
CA ASP A 7 18.25 11.23 -4.87
C ASP A 7 18.05 9.97 -4.03
N TRP A 8 18.84 8.94 -4.33
CA TRP A 8 18.81 7.66 -3.62
C TRP A 8 19.18 7.76 -2.14
N ALA A 9 19.86 8.84 -1.70
CA ALA A 9 20.24 9.00 -0.30
C ALA A 9 19.07 9.44 0.58
N THR A 10 18.08 10.14 0.00
CA THR A 10 16.90 10.63 0.73
C THR A 10 15.59 10.00 0.30
N CYS A 11 15.57 9.25 -0.81
CA CYS A 11 14.37 8.57 -1.27
C CYS A 11 13.81 7.59 -0.22
N ARG A 12 12.49 7.47 -0.19
CA ARG A 12 11.78 6.49 0.64
C ARG A 12 11.09 5.50 -0.28
N VAL A 13 11.27 4.21 0.01
CA VAL A 13 10.57 3.13 -0.68
C VAL A 13 9.52 2.57 0.26
N PHE A 14 8.36 2.25 -0.30
CA PHE A 14 7.26 1.63 0.41
C PHE A 14 6.90 0.33 -0.29
N GLU A 15 6.33 -0.59 0.48
CA GLU A 15 5.72 -1.78 -0.09
C GLU A 15 4.60 -1.38 -1.06
N LYS A 16 4.65 -1.93 -2.28
CA LYS A 16 3.55 -1.82 -3.22
C LYS A 16 2.54 -2.92 -2.91
N LEU A 17 1.50 -2.55 -2.18
CA LEU A 17 0.35 -3.40 -1.97
C LEU A 17 -0.38 -3.68 -3.29
N ASP A 18 -0.99 -4.85 -3.35
CA ASP A 18 -1.77 -5.32 -4.50
C ASP A 18 -3.25 -5.32 -4.14
N GLY A 19 -3.87 -4.15 -4.17
CA GLY A 19 -5.28 -3.94 -3.90
C GLY A 19 -5.90 -2.99 -4.92
N SER A 20 -6.82 -2.16 -4.45
CA SER A 20 -7.44 -1.10 -5.25
C SER A 20 -7.30 0.25 -4.59
N LEU A 21 -6.90 1.25 -5.36
CA LEU A 21 -6.87 2.65 -4.93
C LEU A 21 -8.29 3.13 -4.63
N THR A 22 -8.46 3.64 -3.41
CA THR A 22 -9.64 4.36 -2.95
C THR A 22 -9.24 5.72 -2.40
N ILE A 23 -10.06 6.74 -2.62
CA ILE A 23 -9.73 8.12 -2.27
C ILE A 23 -10.84 8.65 -1.37
N LEU A 24 -10.51 8.98 -0.12
CA LEU A 24 -11.41 9.66 0.79
C LEU A 24 -11.27 11.17 0.61
N TYR A 25 -12.39 11.86 0.40
CA TYR A 25 -12.41 13.30 0.17
C TYR A 25 -13.67 13.94 0.76
N TRP A 26 -13.61 15.24 1.06
CA TRP A 26 -14.76 15.98 1.59
C TRP A 26 -15.55 16.64 0.45
N LEU A 27 -16.85 16.39 0.39
CA LEU A 27 -17.74 17.02 -0.57
C LEU A 27 -19.13 17.25 0.04
N HIS A 28 -19.67 18.45 -0.15
CA HIS A 28 -21.03 18.83 0.28
C HIS A 28 -21.35 18.48 1.75
N GLY A 29 -20.41 18.70 2.66
CA GLY A 29 -20.65 18.49 4.09
C GLY A 29 -20.56 17.04 4.55
N SER A 30 -20.00 16.15 3.71
CA SER A 30 -19.83 14.73 4.06
C SER A 30 -18.54 14.15 3.48
N TRP A 31 -18.03 13.11 4.13
CA TRP A 31 -16.93 12.31 3.61
C TRP A 31 -17.45 11.39 2.51
N GLN A 32 -16.78 11.44 1.37
CA GLN A 32 -17.09 10.64 0.18
C GLN A 32 -15.88 9.79 -0.18
N VAL A 33 -16.13 8.71 -0.93
CA VAL A 33 -15.10 7.77 -1.36
C VAL A 33 -15.17 7.59 -2.87
N ALA A 34 -14.05 7.83 -3.53
CA ALA A 34 -13.85 7.56 -4.94
C ALA A 34 -12.98 6.31 -5.14
N SER A 35 -13.12 5.72 -6.33
CA SER A 35 -12.16 4.80 -6.91
C SER A 35 -11.39 5.51 -8.02
N SER A 36 -10.32 4.89 -8.54
CA SER A 36 -9.58 5.45 -9.69
C SER A 36 -10.45 5.73 -10.92
N GLY A 37 -11.52 4.95 -11.12
CA GLY A 37 -12.41 5.06 -12.29
C GLY A 37 -13.74 5.75 -12.04
N LYS A 38 -14.17 5.92 -10.78
CA LYS A 38 -15.48 6.51 -10.43
C LYS A 38 -15.44 7.34 -9.15
N PRO A 39 -15.95 8.59 -9.16
CA PRO A 39 -15.93 9.48 -8.00
C PRO A 39 -16.79 9.00 -6.83
N ASP A 40 -17.78 8.15 -7.08
CA ASP A 40 -18.69 7.62 -6.05
C ASP A 40 -18.34 6.17 -5.62
N ALA A 41 -17.25 5.62 -6.16
CA ALA A 41 -16.82 4.23 -5.99
C ALA A 41 -17.96 3.21 -6.14
N SER A 42 -18.89 3.45 -7.08
CA SER A 42 -20.02 2.56 -7.38
C SER A 42 -19.66 1.31 -8.19
N SER A 43 -18.41 1.15 -8.58
CA SER A 43 -17.94 -0.07 -9.22
C SER A 43 -18.05 -1.24 -8.25
N MET A 44 -18.57 -2.37 -8.75
CA MET A 44 -18.72 -3.58 -7.96
C MET A 44 -17.35 -4.24 -7.76
N VAL A 45 -17.08 -4.75 -6.55
CA VAL A 45 -15.86 -5.53 -6.29
C VAL A 45 -15.95 -6.92 -6.93
N ALA A 46 -14.80 -7.42 -7.40
CA ALA A 46 -14.68 -8.75 -8.01
C ALA A 46 -14.93 -9.87 -6.98
N TYR A 47 -15.67 -10.91 -7.38
CA TYR A 47 -16.44 -11.81 -6.52
C TYR A 47 -15.68 -13.04 -6.01
N ASN A 48 -15.87 -13.37 -4.72
CA ASN A 48 -15.87 -14.72 -4.13
C ASN A 48 -16.61 -14.74 -2.77
N ASP A 49 -17.50 -13.78 -2.52
CA ASP A 49 -18.23 -13.66 -1.25
C ASP A 49 -19.59 -14.38 -1.32
N PRO A 50 -19.92 -15.28 -0.38
CA PRO A 50 -21.26 -15.86 -0.24
C PRO A 50 -22.39 -14.83 -0.14
N GLY A 51 -22.11 -13.60 0.31
CA GLY A 51 -23.07 -12.51 0.51
C GLY A 51 -23.44 -11.68 -0.73
N GLY A 52 -22.86 -11.93 -1.90
CA GLY A 52 -23.15 -11.14 -3.11
C GLY A 52 -22.05 -10.13 -3.47
N ARG A 53 -22.14 -9.53 -4.67
CA ARG A 53 -21.27 -8.41 -5.07
C ARG A 53 -21.74 -7.16 -4.35
N LEU A 54 -20.81 -6.36 -3.84
CA LEU A 54 -21.07 -5.02 -3.30
C LEU A 54 -20.28 -3.93 -4.05
N PRO A 55 -20.77 -2.68 -4.03
CA PRO A 55 -20.00 -1.51 -4.43
C PRO A 55 -18.71 -1.33 -3.61
N MET A 56 -17.64 -0.85 -4.23
CA MET A 56 -16.36 -0.59 -3.57
C MET A 56 -16.49 0.41 -2.40
N ARG A 57 -17.35 1.43 -2.53
CA ARG A 57 -17.66 2.33 -1.41
C ARG A 57 -18.17 1.60 -0.16
N GLU A 58 -18.96 0.54 -0.33
CA GLU A 58 -19.52 -0.22 0.79
C GLU A 58 -18.43 -1.08 1.44
N LEU A 59 -17.57 -1.71 0.64
CA LEU A 59 -16.41 -2.44 1.16
C LEU A 59 -15.45 -1.53 1.92
N PHE A 60 -15.22 -0.30 1.41
CA PHE A 60 -14.41 0.70 2.10
C PHE A 60 -14.98 1.05 3.47
N TRP A 61 -16.26 1.42 3.55
CA TRP A 61 -16.88 1.83 4.81
C TRP A 61 -17.03 0.69 5.82
N GLN A 62 -17.36 -0.52 5.36
CA GLN A 62 -17.35 -1.72 6.21
C GLN A 62 -15.96 -1.95 6.80
N THR A 63 -14.92 -1.90 5.97
CA THR A 63 -13.53 -2.04 6.44
C THR A 63 -13.17 -0.92 7.42
N TRP A 64 -13.62 0.31 7.16
CA TRP A 64 -13.35 1.46 8.03
C TRP A 64 -13.95 1.28 9.44
N GLU A 65 -15.20 0.87 9.50
CA GLU A 65 -15.95 0.61 10.73
C GLU A 65 -15.40 -0.60 11.50
N GLU A 66 -15.20 -1.73 10.81
CA GLU A 66 -14.66 -2.97 11.39
C GLU A 66 -13.26 -2.77 12.01
N ARG A 67 -12.46 -1.89 11.41
CA ARG A 67 -11.12 -1.54 11.91
C ARG A 67 -11.12 -0.43 12.96
N GLY A 68 -12.28 0.19 13.22
CA GLY A 68 -12.42 1.26 14.21
C GLY A 68 -11.64 2.53 13.85
N TYR A 69 -11.49 2.83 12.55
CA TYR A 69 -10.79 4.04 12.12
C TYR A 69 -11.62 5.29 12.44
N ARG A 70 -10.92 6.39 12.74
CA ARG A 70 -11.51 7.68 13.07
C ARG A 70 -11.51 8.56 11.83
N LEU A 71 -12.69 9.06 11.47
CA LEU A 71 -12.77 10.08 10.43
C LEU A 71 -12.04 11.35 10.89
N PRO A 72 -11.36 12.04 9.97
CA PRO A 72 -10.96 13.41 10.24
C PRO A 72 -12.21 14.23 10.57
N THR A 73 -12.10 15.22 11.46
CA THR A 73 -13.25 15.98 11.97
C THR A 73 -13.36 17.35 11.27
N PRO A 74 -14.27 17.51 10.29
CA PRO A 74 -14.52 18.80 9.65
C PRO A 74 -15.73 19.55 10.24
N PRO A 75 -15.76 20.89 10.19
CA PRO A 75 -14.64 21.80 9.95
C PRO A 75 -13.83 21.98 11.24
N GLY A 76 -12.83 21.14 11.48
CA GLY A 76 -11.89 21.29 12.58
C GLY A 76 -10.72 22.22 12.24
N ASP A 77 -10.00 22.67 13.27
CA ASP A 77 -8.85 23.57 13.17
C ASP A 77 -7.73 23.02 12.26
N ASP A 78 -7.65 21.70 12.10
CA ASP A 78 -6.65 21.02 11.29
C ASP A 78 -6.88 21.12 9.77
N ARG A 79 -8.02 21.71 9.35
CA ARG A 79 -8.46 21.83 7.95
C ARG A 79 -8.40 20.51 7.18
N SER A 80 -8.66 19.40 7.86
CA SER A 80 -8.64 18.04 7.29
C SER A 80 -9.52 17.85 6.06
N HIS A 81 -10.58 18.64 5.90
CA HIS A 81 -11.45 18.62 4.72
C HIS A 81 -10.79 19.12 3.42
N TYR A 82 -9.67 19.83 3.50
CA TYR A 82 -8.90 20.18 2.30
C TYR A 82 -7.99 19.06 1.81
N ARG A 83 -7.96 17.90 2.48
CA ARG A 83 -7.11 16.78 2.10
C ARG A 83 -7.88 15.73 1.30
N CYS A 84 -7.20 15.16 0.31
CA CYS A 84 -7.56 13.88 -0.29
C CYS A 84 -6.64 12.80 0.29
N TYR A 85 -7.22 11.76 0.86
CA TYR A 85 -6.50 10.65 1.47
C TYR A 85 -6.56 9.45 0.52
N MET A 86 -5.40 8.96 0.09
CA MET A 86 -5.28 7.86 -0.86
C MET A 86 -4.98 6.57 -0.10
N PHE A 87 -5.92 5.64 -0.13
CA PHE A 87 -5.80 4.34 0.50
C PHE A 87 -5.67 3.23 -0.53
N GLU A 88 -4.82 2.26 -0.24
CA GLU A 88 -4.91 0.95 -0.87
C GLU A 88 -5.90 0.09 -0.07
N LEU A 89 -7.02 -0.28 -0.69
CA LEU A 89 -7.97 -1.24 -0.16
C LEU A 89 -7.54 -2.65 -0.55
N THR A 90 -7.21 -3.45 0.46
CA THR A 90 -6.91 -4.88 0.33
C THR A 90 -8.00 -5.67 1.03
N SER A 91 -8.46 -6.78 0.45
CA SER A 91 -9.53 -7.57 1.05
C SER A 91 -9.62 -8.99 0.47
N PRO A 92 -9.94 -10.02 1.28
CA PRO A 92 -10.31 -11.33 0.77
C PRO A 92 -11.53 -11.29 -0.15
N ARG A 93 -12.39 -10.26 -0.02
CA ARG A 93 -13.58 -10.05 -0.85
C ARG A 93 -13.28 -9.32 -2.16
N HIS A 94 -12.05 -8.86 -2.34
CA HIS A 94 -11.59 -8.17 -3.54
C HIS A 94 -10.13 -8.51 -3.87
N PRO A 95 -9.82 -9.80 -4.12
CA PRO A 95 -8.47 -10.19 -4.49
C PRO A 95 -8.18 -9.72 -5.93
N ILE A 96 -6.95 -9.23 -6.14
CA ILE A 96 -6.45 -8.89 -7.47
C ILE A 96 -5.50 -10.01 -7.93
N VAL A 97 -4.29 -10.07 -7.37
CA VAL A 97 -3.36 -11.21 -7.51
C VAL A 97 -3.06 -11.79 -6.13
N VAL A 98 -2.73 -10.94 -5.16
CA VAL A 98 -2.43 -11.33 -3.78
C VAL A 98 -3.73 -11.64 -3.02
N GLN A 99 -3.70 -12.75 -2.28
CA GLN A 99 -4.79 -13.15 -1.39
C GLN A 99 -4.50 -12.67 0.03
N TYR A 100 -5.32 -11.75 0.54
CA TYR A 100 -5.23 -11.23 1.90
C TYR A 100 -6.16 -11.99 2.83
N SER A 101 -5.73 -12.28 4.06
CA SER A 101 -6.58 -12.92 5.08
C SER A 101 -7.65 -11.98 5.61
N ASP A 102 -7.40 -10.68 5.61
CA ASP A 102 -8.24 -9.67 6.25
C ASP A 102 -8.37 -8.42 5.37
N ALA A 103 -9.48 -7.70 5.52
CA ALA A 103 -9.69 -6.43 4.83
C ALA A 103 -8.95 -5.28 5.52
N ALA A 104 -8.23 -4.44 4.79
CA ALA A 104 -7.49 -3.31 5.37
C ALA A 104 -7.46 -2.11 4.42
N LEU A 105 -7.39 -0.91 5.01
CA LEU A 105 -7.14 0.34 4.32
C LEU A 105 -5.76 0.86 4.72
N THR A 106 -4.81 0.83 3.78
CA THR A 106 -3.46 1.34 4.01
C THR A 106 -3.34 2.73 3.41
N LEU A 107 -3.05 3.75 4.21
CA LEU A 107 -2.85 5.11 3.69
C LEU A 107 -1.50 5.18 2.97
N ILE A 108 -1.56 5.27 1.65
CA ILE A 108 -0.38 5.31 0.77
C ILE A 108 0.00 6.73 0.35
N GLY A 109 -0.91 7.69 0.52
CA GLY A 109 -0.63 9.09 0.24
C GLY A 109 -1.67 10.03 0.82
N CYS A 110 -1.30 11.30 0.95
CA CYS A 110 -2.21 12.38 1.26
C CYS A 110 -1.82 13.61 0.45
N ARG A 111 -2.81 14.29 -0.13
CA ARG A 111 -2.59 15.55 -0.84
C ARG A 111 -3.46 16.65 -0.26
N ASN A 112 -2.84 17.78 0.03
CA ASN A 112 -3.54 19.00 0.41
C ASN A 112 -4.04 19.71 -0.85
N MET A 113 -5.35 19.82 -1.02
CA MET A 113 -5.95 20.42 -2.21
C MET A 113 -5.93 21.96 -2.20
N HIS A 114 -5.57 22.58 -1.08
CA HIS A 114 -5.35 24.03 -1.02
C HIS A 114 -3.94 24.42 -1.47
N THR A 115 -2.91 23.69 -0.98
CA THR A 115 -1.50 23.97 -1.34
C THR A 115 -1.00 23.15 -2.53
N LEU A 116 -1.77 22.14 -2.93
CA LEU A 116 -1.45 21.13 -3.95
C LEU A 116 -0.23 20.25 -3.63
N GLN A 117 0.30 20.34 -2.41
CA GLN A 117 1.44 19.56 -1.94
C GLN A 117 1.01 18.20 -1.38
N GLU A 118 1.88 17.22 -1.55
CA GLU A 118 1.76 15.93 -0.87
C GLU A 118 2.24 16.06 0.59
N GLU A 119 1.58 15.35 1.49
CA GLU A 119 1.91 15.30 2.92
C GLU A 119 2.34 13.86 3.29
N ASP A 120 3.27 13.71 4.23
CA ASP A 120 3.71 12.37 4.68
C ASP A 120 2.51 11.59 5.24
N PRO A 121 2.15 10.43 4.67
CA PRO A 121 0.99 9.67 5.12
C PRO A 121 1.20 9.09 6.52
N ALA A 122 2.43 8.89 7.01
CA ALA A 122 2.66 8.22 8.29
C ALA A 122 2.02 8.91 9.53
N PRO A 123 2.26 10.22 9.78
CA PRO A 123 1.61 10.91 10.89
C PRO A 123 0.08 10.97 10.75
N ILE A 124 -0.41 11.10 9.51
CA ILE A 124 -1.85 11.16 9.21
C ILE A 124 -2.52 9.82 9.51
N ALA A 125 -1.95 8.74 9.01
CA ALA A 125 -2.39 7.38 9.31
C ALA A 125 -2.48 7.14 10.81
N ALA A 126 -1.45 7.53 11.57
CA ALA A 126 -1.43 7.37 13.02
C ALA A 126 -2.60 8.10 13.72
N ALA A 127 -2.97 9.28 13.24
CA ALA A 127 -4.13 10.01 13.74
C ALA A 127 -5.46 9.28 13.40
N LEU A 128 -5.58 8.75 12.18
CA LEU A 128 -6.78 8.04 11.72
C LEU A 128 -7.00 6.69 12.44
N ALA A 129 -5.96 5.95 12.80
CA ALA A 129 -6.14 4.70 13.56
C ALA A 129 -6.51 4.92 15.04
N GLY A 130 -6.52 6.14 15.55
CA GLY A 130 -6.80 6.39 16.96
C GLY A 130 -5.88 5.64 17.94
N GLY A 131 -4.66 5.30 17.52
CA GLY A 131 -3.68 4.55 18.32
C GLY A 131 -3.56 3.04 18.04
N TYR A 132 -4.38 2.46 17.14
CA TYR A 132 -4.29 1.05 16.77
C TYR A 132 -3.16 0.75 15.77
N ASN A 133 -2.41 -0.32 16.07
CA ASN A 133 -1.46 -1.06 15.23
C ASN A 133 -0.66 -0.25 14.17
N LYS A 134 0.41 0.41 14.63
CA LYS A 134 1.40 1.15 13.81
C LYS A 134 2.11 0.31 12.73
N LYS A 135 1.89 -1.01 12.69
CA LYS A 135 2.69 -1.94 11.89
C LYS A 135 2.33 -1.91 10.39
N TRP A 136 1.16 -1.40 9.99
CA TRP A 136 0.67 -1.64 8.62
C TRP A 136 0.06 -0.44 7.88
N MET A 137 -0.11 0.73 8.49
CA MET A 137 -0.81 1.82 7.78
C MET A 137 0.08 2.70 6.89
N CYS A 138 1.39 2.52 6.95
CA CYS A 138 2.35 3.20 6.09
C CYS A 138 3.42 2.15 5.82
N GLY A 139 3.53 1.68 4.57
CA GLY A 139 4.31 0.50 4.15
C GLY A 139 5.83 0.56 4.40
N ARG A 140 6.24 0.81 5.65
CA ARG A 140 7.63 0.81 6.09
C ARG A 140 8.11 -0.62 6.23
N SER A 141 8.70 -1.14 5.16
CA SER A 141 9.79 -2.09 5.32
C SER A 141 11.07 -1.30 5.48
N ALA A 142 11.64 -1.27 6.68
CA ALA A 142 13.01 -0.79 6.85
C ALA A 142 13.93 -1.72 6.05
N VAL A 143 14.48 -1.25 4.93
CA VAL A 143 15.56 -1.96 4.26
C VAL A 143 16.77 -1.91 5.18
N LYS A 144 17.03 -2.99 5.92
CA LYS A 144 18.38 -3.21 6.44
C LYS A 144 19.27 -3.37 5.22
N ARG A 145 20.30 -2.52 5.10
CA ARG A 145 21.41 -2.77 4.19
C ARG A 145 22.03 -4.11 4.59
N GLU A 146 21.64 -5.18 3.91
CA GLU A 146 22.43 -6.39 3.93
C GLU A 146 23.64 -6.11 3.04
N GLN A 147 24.82 -6.09 3.65
CA GLN A 147 26.08 -5.95 2.92
C GLN A 147 26.13 -7.10 1.91
N VAL A 148 26.06 -6.76 0.63
CA VAL A 148 26.37 -7.69 -0.45
C VAL A 148 27.81 -8.15 -0.22
N PRO A 149 28.09 -9.44 0.06
CA PRO A 149 29.47 -9.90 0.14
C PRO A 149 30.10 -9.65 -1.22
N SER A 150 31.25 -8.97 -1.22
CA SER A 150 32.08 -8.79 -2.40
C SER A 150 32.33 -10.15 -3.05
N LEU A 151 31.70 -10.39 -4.19
CA LEU A 151 31.92 -11.58 -4.99
C LEU A 151 33.36 -11.53 -5.48
N LEU A 152 34.23 -12.36 -4.88
CA LEU A 152 35.58 -12.60 -5.35
C LEU A 152 35.49 -13.12 -6.79
N ILE A 153 35.87 -12.27 -7.74
CA ILE A 153 36.15 -12.68 -9.11
C ILE A 153 37.38 -13.60 -9.04
N LEU A 154 37.15 -14.91 -9.01
CA LEU A 154 38.20 -15.89 -9.27
C LEU A 154 38.46 -15.91 -10.77
N SER A 155 39.63 -15.40 -11.15
CA SER A 155 40.16 -15.45 -12.50
C SER A 155 40.24 -16.89 -13.02
N ALA A 156 39.84 -17.06 -14.28
CA ALA A 156 40.00 -18.28 -15.05
C ALA A 156 41.45 -18.78 -15.04
N GLY A 157 41.63 -20.10 -14.86
CA GLY A 157 42.94 -20.76 -14.88
C GLY A 157 42.84 -22.28 -15.02
N GLN A 158 42.58 -22.74 -16.25
CA GLN A 158 43.08 -23.95 -16.92
C GLN A 158 43.15 -25.34 -16.23
N HIS A 159 42.52 -26.31 -16.93
CA HIS A 159 42.90 -27.72 -17.16
C HIS A 159 42.77 -28.77 -16.04
N ARG A 160 41.76 -29.67 -16.15
CA ARG A 160 41.89 -31.02 -16.76
C ARG A 160 40.56 -31.79 -16.69
N LEU A 161 40.18 -32.37 -17.83
CA LEU A 161 39.24 -33.49 -17.90
C LEU A 161 39.81 -34.70 -17.13
N CYS A 162 38.96 -35.36 -16.34
CA CYS A 162 39.02 -36.81 -16.21
C CYS A 162 37.62 -37.37 -15.93
N MET A 163 37.10 -38.15 -16.88
CA MET A 163 35.92 -38.99 -16.69
C MET A 163 36.27 -40.17 -15.78
N GLY A 164 35.40 -40.46 -14.80
CA GLY A 164 35.48 -41.67 -13.98
C GLY A 164 34.07 -42.15 -13.60
N ARG A 165 33.64 -43.25 -14.23
CA ARG A 165 32.38 -43.98 -14.01
C ARG A 165 32.45 -44.87 -12.75
N LYS A 166 31.28 -45.08 -12.12
CA LYS A 166 30.81 -46.25 -11.32
C LYS A 166 31.53 -46.44 -9.95
N THR A 167 30.93 -46.87 -8.83
CA THR A 167 29.87 -47.87 -8.57
C THR A 167 29.39 -47.79 -7.10
N LYS A 168 28.26 -48.44 -6.80
CA LYS A 168 27.58 -48.67 -5.50
C LYS A 168 28.44 -49.25 -4.35
N ALA A 169 28.02 -48.97 -3.12
CA ALA A 169 27.77 -49.87 -1.95
C ALA A 169 27.67 -48.96 -0.70
N LEU A 170 26.80 -49.13 0.30
CA LEU A 170 25.82 -50.15 0.71
C LEU A 170 24.75 -49.41 1.54
#